data_AF-A0A938FH76-F1
#
_entry.id   AF-A0A938FH76-F1
#
_cell.length_a   1.000
_cell.length_b   1.000
_cell.length_c   1.000
_cell.angle_alpha   90.00
_cell.angle_beta   90.00
_cell.angle_gamma   90.00
#
_symmetry.space_group_name_H-M   'P 1'
#
loop_
_entity.id
_entity.type
_entity.pdbx_description
1 polymer ?
#
loop_
_entity_poly.entity_id
_entity_poly.type
_entity_poly.pdbx_seq_one_letter_code
_entity_poly.pdbx_strand_id
1 'polypeptide(L)'
;LAAFARRREVGIMRLVGASKFSIRLPFLIEALVAALVGGVLATGALVAIKVWLVDGVLAQSFSFTPFFGWGVVWLAGGVVALVGVTLSMVTATFALRRFLKV
;
A
#
# COMPACT_ATOMS: atom_id res chain seq x y z
N LEU A 1 7.75 -6.31 -14.91
CA LEU A 1 7.79 -7.72 -15.34
C LEU A 1 6.40 -8.35 -15.45
N ALA A 2 5.51 -8.22 -14.44
CA ALA A 2 4.14 -8.76 -14.49
C ALA A 2 3.34 -8.34 -15.76
N ALA A 3 3.39 -7.07 -16.14
CA ALA A 3 2.71 -6.57 -17.35
C ALA A 3 3.23 -7.17 -18.67
N PHE A 4 4.53 -7.50 -18.76
CA PHE A 4 5.14 -8.10 -19.95
C PHE A 4 4.83 -9.60 -20.10
N ALA A 5 4.61 -10.30 -18.98
CA ALA A 5 4.19 -11.70 -18.98
C ALA A 5 2.75 -11.88 -19.47
N ARG A 6 1.86 -10.93 -19.16
CA ARG A 6 0.43 -10.97 -19.54
C ARG A 6 0.11 -10.34 -20.91
N ARG A 7 1.12 -10.05 -21.73
CA ARG A 7 0.93 -9.43 -23.06
C ARG A 7 -0.02 -10.22 -23.98
N ARG A 8 -0.04 -11.55 -23.86
CA ARG A 8 -0.92 -12.44 -24.64
C ARG A 8 -2.39 -12.31 -24.20
N GLU A 9 -2.64 -12.27 -22.89
CA GLU A 9 -3.98 -12.03 -22.33
C GLU A 9 -4.52 -10.67 -22.76
N VAL A 10 -3.71 -9.62 -22.67
CA VAL A 10 -4.10 -8.28 -23.11
C VAL A 10 -4.41 -8.24 -24.61
N GLY A 11 -3.67 -9.01 -25.41
CA GLY A 11 -3.96 -9.20 -26.83
C GLY A 11 -5.35 -9.80 -27.06
N ILE A 12 -5.70 -10.88 -26.34
CA ILE A 12 -7.02 -11.50 -26.41
C ILE A 12 -8.12 -10.53 -25.96
N MET A 13 -7.92 -9.83 -24.85
CA MET A 13 -8.89 -8.83 -24.35
C MET A 13 -9.15 -7.71 -25.37
N ARG A 14 -8.13 -7.29 -26.13
CA ARG A 14 -8.32 -6.31 -27.23
C ARG A 14 -9.11 -6.88 -28.40
N LEU A 15 -8.96 -8.18 -28.71
CA LEU A 15 -9.70 -8.84 -29.80
C LEU A 15 -11.20 -8.96 -29.52
N VAL A 16 -11.60 -9.07 -28.25
CA VAL A 16 -13.01 -9.07 -27.83
C VAL A 16 -13.57 -7.65 -27.62
N GLY A 17 -12.84 -6.59 -28.02
CA GLY A 17 -13.30 -5.20 -27.93
C GLY A 17 -13.29 -4.63 -26.50
N ALA A 18 -12.52 -5.22 -25.58
CA ALA A 18 -12.50 -4.76 -24.19
C ALA A 18 -11.96 -3.32 -24.07
N SER A 19 -12.61 -2.53 -23.21
CA SER A 19 -12.20 -1.15 -22.93
C SER A 19 -10.82 -1.10 -22.26
N LYS A 20 -10.13 0.05 -22.37
CA LYS A 20 -8.84 0.29 -21.70
C LYS A 20 -8.93 0.13 -20.19
N PHE A 21 -10.10 0.36 -19.59
CA PHE A 21 -10.35 0.21 -18.16
C PHE A 21 -10.37 -1.27 -17.75
N SER A 22 -11.10 -2.11 -18.48
CA SER A 22 -11.19 -3.55 -18.23
C SER A 22 -9.83 -4.25 -18.27
N ILE A 23 -8.90 -3.77 -19.11
CA ILE A 23 -7.53 -4.29 -19.19
C ILE A 23 -6.66 -3.84 -17.99
N ARG A 24 -6.89 -2.63 -17.46
CA ARG A 24 -6.07 -2.04 -16.39
C ARG A 24 -6.53 -2.44 -14.99
N LEU A 25 -7.83 -2.67 -14.81
CA LEU A 25 -8.45 -3.00 -13.53
C LEU A 25 -7.74 -4.12 -12.75
N PRO A 26 -7.40 -5.29 -13.33
CA PRO A 26 -6.77 -6.37 -12.57
C PRO A 26 -5.41 -5.96 -11.96
N PHE A 27 -4.60 -5.18 -12.70
CA PHE A 27 -3.32 -4.69 -12.20
C PHE A 27 -3.47 -3.65 -11.10
N LEU A 28 -4.46 -2.77 -11.20
CA LEU A 28 -4.75 -1.78 -10.17
C LEU A 28 -5.23 -2.45 -8.88
N ILE A 29 -6.05 -3.50 -8.99
CA ILE A 29 -6.51 -4.28 -7.84
C ILE A 29 -5.33 -4.99 -7.17
N GLU A 30 -4.43 -5.61 -7.94
CA GLU A 30 -3.24 -6.26 -7.37
C GLU A 30 -2.37 -5.27 -6.60
N ALA A 31 -2.13 -4.08 -7.18
CA ALA A 31 -1.38 -3.00 -6.53
C ALA A 31 -2.08 -2.45 -5.27
N LEU A 32 -3.41 -2.35 -5.29
CA LEU A 32 -4.21 -1.95 -4.14
C LEU A 32 -4.11 -2.96 -3.01
N VAL A 33 -4.29 -4.25 -3.31
CA VAL A 33 -4.20 -5.32 -2.31
C VAL A 33 -2.81 -5.36 -1.69
N ALA A 34 -1.76 -5.27 -2.50
CA ALA A 34 -0.38 -5.20 -1.99
C ALA A 34 -0.17 -4.00 -1.05
N ALA A 35 -0.71 -2.83 -1.40
CA ALA A 35 -0.61 -1.62 -0.56
C ALA A 35 -1.39 -1.76 0.75
N LEU A 36 -2.57 -2.37 0.73
CA LEU A 36 -3.37 -2.62 1.93
C LEU A 36 -2.66 -3.58 2.88
N VAL A 37 -2.11 -4.68 2.36
CA VAL A 37 -1.33 -5.64 3.16
C VAL A 37 -0.10 -4.96 3.75
N GLY A 38 0.63 -4.17 2.97
CA GLY A 38 1.76 -3.38 3.46
C GLY A 38 1.35 -2.38 4.55
N GLY A 39 0.22 -1.70 4.39
CA GLY A 39 -0.32 -0.76 5.38
C GLY A 39 -0.70 -1.43 6.71
N VAL A 40 -1.31 -2.62 6.64
CA VAL A 40 -1.62 -3.43 7.83
C VAL A 40 -0.33 -3.86 8.55
N LEU A 41 0.65 -4.35 7.81
CA LEU A 41 1.95 -4.77 8.37
C LEU A 41 2.69 -3.58 9.00
N ALA A 42 2.72 -2.42 8.34
CA ALA A 42 3.35 -1.21 8.88
C ALA A 42 2.65 -0.72 10.15
N THR A 43 1.31 -0.73 10.17
CA THR A 43 0.53 -0.34 11.36
C THR A 43 0.75 -1.33 12.50
N GLY A 44 0.77 -2.63 12.21
CA GLY A 44 1.10 -3.67 13.19
C GLY A 44 2.49 -3.49 13.79
N ALA A 45 3.49 -3.14 12.96
CA ALA A 45 4.84 -2.83 13.43
C ALA A 45 4.87 -1.59 14.33
N LEU A 46 4.14 -0.52 13.98
CA LEU A 46 4.02 0.66 14.84
C LEU A 46 3.42 0.33 16.21
N VAL A 47 2.37 -0.48 16.24
CA VAL A 47 1.75 -0.95 17.49
C VAL A 47 2.74 -1.80 18.30
N ALA A 48 3.42 -2.75 17.66
CA ALA A 48 4.41 -3.60 18.33
C ALA A 48 5.53 -2.77 18.98
N ILE A 49 6.08 -1.79 18.25
CA ILE A 49 7.10 -0.86 18.77
C ILE A 49 6.55 -0.06 19.95
N LYS A 50 5.31 0.45 19.86
CA LYS A 50 4.69 1.21 20.95
C LYS A 50 4.57 0.38 22.22
N VAL A 51 4.04 -0.84 22.13
CA VAL A 51 3.81 -1.68 23.32
C VAL A 51 5.13 -2.17 23.90
N TRP A 52 6.03 -2.69 23.06
CA TRP A 52 7.20 -3.43 23.57
C TRP A 52 8.37 -2.51 23.91
N LEU A 53 8.61 -1.49 23.09
CA LEU A 53 9.74 -0.59 23.27
C LEU A 53 9.35 0.65 24.07
N VAL A 54 8.30 1.36 23.66
CA VAL A 54 7.93 2.63 24.28
C VAL A 54 7.33 2.40 25.67
N ASP A 55 6.28 1.60 25.78
CA ASP A 55 5.59 1.36 27.07
C ASP A 55 6.34 0.37 27.95
N GLY A 56 6.93 -0.67 27.36
CA GLY A 56 7.64 -1.72 28.10
C GLY A 56 9.01 -1.30 28.66
N VAL A 57 9.73 -0.38 28.01
CA VAL A 57 11.12 -0.04 28.38
C VAL A 57 11.28 1.45 28.69
N LEU A 58 10.89 2.31 27.74
CA LEU A 58 11.17 3.74 27.82
C LEU A 58 10.32 4.45 28.87
N ALA A 59 9.02 4.14 28.94
CA ALA A 59 8.11 4.73 29.92
C ALA A 59 8.45 4.35 31.37
N GLN A 60 9.03 3.16 31.58
CA GLN A 60 9.52 2.72 32.89
C GLN A 60 10.82 3.44 33.30
N SER A 61 11.65 3.80 32.31
CA SER A 61 12.98 4.40 32.53
C SER A 61 12.95 5.94 32.58
N PHE A 62 11.96 6.57 31.93
CA PHE A 62 11.83 8.02 31.82
C PHE A 62 10.43 8.48 32.24
N SER A 63 10.24 8.66 33.55
CA SER A 63 8.96 9.09 34.15
C SER A 63 8.64 10.58 33.99
N PHE A 64 9.58 11.39 33.49
CA PHE A 64 9.41 12.84 33.28
C PHE A 64 9.06 13.24 31.83
N THR A 65 9.09 12.32 30.87
CA THR A 65 8.83 12.64 29.46
C THR A 65 7.46 12.09 29.03
N PRO A 66 6.48 12.94 28.66
CA PRO A 66 5.21 12.46 28.13
C PRO A 66 5.44 11.86 26.74
N PHE A 67 5.35 10.53 26.64
CA PHE A 67 5.38 9.84 25.35
C PHE A 67 4.06 10.03 24.59
N PHE A 68 4.12 9.94 23.25
CA PHE A 68 2.95 10.11 22.39
C PHE A 68 1.90 9.03 22.66
N GLY A 69 0.63 9.45 22.73
CA GLY A 69 -0.50 8.58 23.04
C GLY A 69 -0.95 7.70 21.88
N TRP A 70 -1.86 6.77 22.18
CA TRP A 70 -2.44 5.83 21.20
C TRP A 70 -3.13 6.50 20.01
N GLY A 71 -3.72 7.69 20.20
CA GLY A 71 -4.31 8.45 19.10
C GLY A 71 -3.32 8.78 17.99
N VAL A 72 -2.07 9.08 18.34
CA VAL A 72 -1.01 9.39 17.37
C VAL A 72 -0.59 8.14 16.60
N VAL A 73 -0.56 6.98 17.24
CA VAL A 73 -0.21 5.70 16.60
C VAL A 73 -1.26 5.32 15.55
N TRP A 74 -2.54 5.42 15.89
CA TRP A 74 -3.63 5.14 14.94
C TRP A 74 -3.68 6.15 13.80
N LEU A 75 -3.46 7.44 14.10
CA LEU A 75 -3.37 8.48 13.09
C LEU A 75 -2.20 8.24 12.14
N ALA A 76 -1.02 7.91 12.66
CA ALA A 76 0.15 7.57 11.86
C ALA A 76 -0.10 6.32 10.99
N GLY A 77 -0.70 5.27 11.54
CA GLY A 77 -1.09 4.08 10.77
C GLY A 77 -2.06 4.40 9.64
N GLY A 78 -3.09 5.22 9.92
CA GLY A 78 -4.05 5.68 8.91
C GLY A 78 -3.39 6.51 7.80
N VAL A 79 -2.49 7.43 8.16
CA VAL A 79 -1.73 8.24 7.19
C VAL A 79 -0.82 7.35 6.33
N VAL A 80 -0.10 6.41 6.93
CA VAL A 80 0.76 5.47 6.20
C VAL A 80 -0.05 4.63 5.23
N ALA A 81 -1.21 4.10 5.65
CA ALA A 81 -2.09 3.34 4.76
C ALA A 81 -2.62 4.18 3.60
N LEU A 82 -3.07 5.42 3.87
CA LEU A 82 -3.57 6.34 2.84
C LEU A 82 -2.47 6.69 1.82
N VAL A 83 -1.28 7.05 2.30
CA VAL A 83 -0.13 7.38 1.45
C VAL A 83 0.33 6.16 0.65
N GLY A 84 0.39 4.97 1.28
CA GLY A 84 0.76 3.73 0.60
C GLY A 84 -0.19 3.36 -0.52
N VAL A 85 -1.51 3.44 -0.28
CA VAL A 85 -2.54 3.17 -1.29
C VAL A 85 -2.48 4.18 -2.42
N THR A 86 -2.43 5.48 -2.11
CA THR A 86 -2.40 6.54 -3.13
C THR A 86 -1.15 6.44 -4.00
N LEU A 87 0.03 6.26 -3.40
CA LEU A 87 1.29 6.11 -4.12
C LEU A 87 1.31 4.84 -4.99
N SER A 88 0.82 3.71 -4.45
CA SER A 88 0.70 2.46 -5.20
C SER A 88 -0.22 2.61 -6.42
N MET A 89 -1.36 3.28 -6.25
CA MET A 89 -2.31 3.51 -7.34
C MET A 89 -1.74 4.42 -8.44
N VAL A 90 -1.04 5.50 -8.04
CA VAL A 90 -0.37 6.42 -8.98
C VAL A 90 0.73 5.70 -9.76
N THR A 91 1.59 4.95 -9.07
CA THR A 91 2.70 4.22 -9.70
C THR A 91 2.19 3.11 -10.62
N ALA A 92 1.19 2.34 -10.21
CA ALA A 92 0.56 1.31 -11.05
C ALA A 92 -0.07 1.93 -12.32
N THR A 93 -0.78 3.05 -12.18
CA THR A 93 -1.38 3.76 -13.32
C THR A 93 -0.32 4.28 -14.28
N PHE A 94 0.77 4.86 -13.77
CA PHE A 94 1.87 5.37 -14.58
C PHE A 94 2.60 4.23 -15.31
N ALA A 95 2.88 3.13 -14.62
CA ALA A 95 3.49 1.94 -15.21
C ALA A 95 2.63 1.36 -16.34
N LEU A 96 1.32 1.25 -16.14
CA LEU A 96 0.39 0.77 -17.16
C LEU A 96 0.39 1.67 -18.40
N ARG A 97 0.35 3.00 -18.22
CA ARG A 97 0.42 3.97 -19.34
C ARG A 97 1.72 3.87 -20.13
N ARG A 98 2.85 3.58 -19.47
CA ARG A 98 4.17 3.51 -20.10
C ARG A 98 4.42 2.19 -20.83
N PHE A 99 4.05 1.06 -20.23
CA PHE A 99 4.41 -0.27 -20.75
C PHE A 99 3.35 -0.91 -21.64
N LEU A 100 2.07 -0.72 -21.32
CA LEU A 100 1.01 -0.99 -22.27
C LEU A 100 0.84 0.30 -23.07
N LYS A 101 1.54 0.45 -24.19
CA LYS A 101 1.21 1.49 -25.19
C LYS A 101 -0.28 1.30 -25.56
N VAL A 102 -1.17 2.04 -24.89
CA VAL A 102 -2.63 2.10 -25.11
C VAL A 102 -3.07 3.54 -25.08
#